data_AF-A0A534S2E9-F1
#
_entry.id   AF-A0A534S2E9-F1
#
_cell.length_a   1.000
_cell.length_b   1.000
_cell.length_c   1.000
_cell.angle_alpha   90.00
_cell.angle_beta   90.00
_cell.angle_gamma   90.00
#
_symmetry.space_group_name_H-M   'P 1'
#
loop_
_entity.id
_entity.type
_entity.pdbx_description
1 polymer ?
#
loop_
_entity_poly.entity_id
_entity_poly.type
_entity_poly.pdbx_seq_one_letter_code
_entity_poly.pdbx_strand_id
1 'polypeptide(L)'
;MSEPKAIAQRAEEIVPGVWRWAVHDDRIDYESDAHAVVEGGRVVLIDPLPLAEAALKRLGTVEAICLTAKCHQRSAWRYRKQFGVKVYAPQGVRPMEEEPDVLYRAGDQLPGGLQAIHTPGPESVHYAFWLAREPGVLFCPDLLMHGKGKELEFVPAELHDDPAATRLSVQRLL
;
A
#
# COMPACT_ATOMS: atom_id res chain seq x y z
N MET A 1 3.09 10.49 6.84
CA MET A 1 1.82 10.63 7.58
C MET A 1 1.94 9.75 8.80
N SER A 2 1.62 10.26 9.98
CA SER A 2 1.69 9.44 11.20
C SER A 2 0.56 8.41 11.22
N GLU A 3 0.82 7.27 11.86
CA GLU A 3 -0.14 6.18 12.03
C GLU A 3 -1.51 6.70 12.53
N PRO A 4 -2.63 6.38 11.84
CA PRO A 4 -3.97 6.72 12.32
C PRO A 4 -4.27 6.04 13.67
N LYS A 5 -5.09 6.69 14.50
CA LYS A 5 -5.52 6.12 15.79
C LYS A 5 -6.59 5.04 15.64
N ALA A 6 -7.40 5.13 14.59
CA ALA A 6 -8.47 4.17 14.34
C ALA A 6 -7.89 2.81 13.93
N ILE A 7 -8.57 1.74 14.34
CA ILE A 7 -8.12 0.36 14.15
C ILE A 7 -9.22 -0.42 13.43
N ALA A 8 -8.90 -0.96 12.26
CA ALA A 8 -9.78 -1.85 11.54
C ALA A 8 -10.00 -3.13 12.35
N GLN A 9 -11.26 -3.53 12.53
CA GLN A 9 -11.60 -4.73 13.32
C GLN A 9 -11.55 -6.02 12.52
N ARG A 10 -11.58 -5.91 11.18
CA ARG A 10 -11.59 -7.03 10.24
C ARG A 10 -10.87 -6.66 8.96
N ALA A 11 -10.38 -7.69 8.27
CA ALA A 11 -9.97 -7.64 6.88
C ALA A 11 -10.94 -8.51 6.06
N GLU A 12 -11.14 -8.13 4.81
CA GLU A 12 -11.98 -8.82 3.84
C GLU A 12 -11.12 -9.37 2.70
N GLU A 13 -11.40 -10.59 2.26
CA GLU A 13 -10.76 -11.16 1.07
C GLU A 13 -11.51 -10.67 -0.17
N ILE A 14 -10.81 -9.97 -1.06
CA ILE A 14 -11.40 -9.38 -2.27
C ILE A 14 -11.31 -10.33 -3.45
N VAL A 15 -10.17 -11.00 -3.58
CA VAL A 15 -9.92 -12.13 -4.48
C VAL A 15 -9.04 -13.13 -3.74
N PRO A 16 -9.00 -14.42 -4.12
CA PRO A 16 -8.26 -15.44 -3.38
C PRO A 16 -6.82 -15.01 -3.05
N GLY A 17 -6.47 -14.99 -1.76
CA GLY A 17 -5.16 -14.60 -1.27
C GLY A 17 -4.84 -13.10 -1.32
N VAL A 18 -5.81 -12.22 -1.60
CA VAL A 18 -5.66 -10.76 -1.48
C VAL A 18 -6.71 -10.20 -0.54
N TRP A 19 -6.22 -9.56 0.51
CA TRP A 19 -7.01 -9.05 1.61
C TRP A 19 -6.93 -7.53 1.64
N ARG A 20 -8.03 -6.90 2.05
CA ARG A 20 -8.17 -5.45 2.22
C ARG A 20 -8.71 -5.15 3.61
N TRP A 21 -8.27 -4.06 4.20
CA TRP A 21 -8.95 -3.42 5.32
C TRP A 21 -8.79 -1.91 5.22
N ALA A 22 -9.74 -1.20 5.79
CA ALA A 22 -9.81 0.25 5.70
C ALA A 22 -9.89 0.88 7.09
N VAL A 23 -9.31 2.07 7.20
CA VAL A 23 -9.37 2.89 8.42
C VAL A 23 -9.78 4.29 8.02
N HIS A 24 -10.80 4.82 8.68
CA HIS A 24 -11.16 6.23 8.58
C HIS A 24 -10.20 7.08 9.41
N ASP A 25 -9.67 8.14 8.82
CA ASP A 25 -8.79 9.09 9.49
C ASP A 25 -9.53 10.41 9.74
N ASP A 26 -9.97 10.62 10.99
CA ASP A 26 -10.72 11.81 11.44
C ASP A 26 -9.99 13.13 11.13
N ARG A 27 -8.66 13.12 10.90
CA ARG A 27 -7.88 14.33 10.61
C ARG A 27 -8.12 14.87 9.21
N ILE A 28 -8.45 13.97 8.27
CA ILE A 28 -8.66 14.28 6.85
C ILE A 28 -10.08 13.93 6.40
N ASP A 29 -10.91 13.40 7.31
CA ASP A 29 -12.28 12.94 7.05
C ASP A 29 -12.36 12.03 5.82
N TYR A 30 -11.42 11.08 5.75
CA TYR A 30 -11.28 10.18 4.60
C TYR A 30 -10.88 8.77 5.01
N GLU A 31 -11.33 7.79 4.22
CA GLU A 31 -10.97 6.38 4.40
C GLU A 31 -9.71 6.04 3.62
N SER A 32 -8.72 5.46 4.30
CA SER A 32 -7.54 4.88 3.65
C SER A 32 -7.62 3.37 3.65
N ASP A 33 -7.12 2.77 2.57
CA ASP A 33 -7.04 1.33 2.40
C ASP A 33 -5.63 0.79 2.59
N ALA A 34 -5.56 -0.40 3.18
CA ALA A 34 -4.36 -1.22 3.27
C ALA A 34 -4.67 -2.64 2.78
N HIS A 35 -3.63 -3.31 2.29
CA HIS A 35 -3.80 -4.61 1.66
C HIS A 35 -2.79 -5.64 2.19
N ALA A 36 -3.08 -6.91 1.95
CA ALA A 36 -2.13 -7.98 2.14
C ALA A 36 -2.23 -9.04 1.04
N VAL A 37 -1.10 -9.60 0.66
CA VAL A 37 -1.03 -10.85 -0.11
C VAL A 37 -0.80 -11.99 0.86
N VAL A 38 -1.63 -13.04 0.77
CA VAL A 38 -1.58 -14.22 1.62
C VAL A 38 -1.42 -15.47 0.75
N GLU A 39 -0.34 -16.22 0.98
CA GLU A 39 -0.06 -17.48 0.29
C GLU A 39 0.55 -18.49 1.26
N GLY A 40 -0.03 -19.69 1.38
CA GLY A 40 0.49 -20.74 2.26
C GLY A 40 0.62 -20.33 3.73
N GLY A 41 -0.23 -19.40 4.21
CA GLY A 41 -0.17 -18.84 5.56
C GLY A 41 0.91 -17.77 5.79
N ARG A 42 1.60 -17.35 4.73
CA ARG A 42 2.59 -16.26 4.75
C ARG A 42 1.94 -14.97 4.25
N VAL A 43 2.24 -13.87 4.90
CA VAL A 43 1.58 -12.58 4.70
C VAL A 43 2.59 -11.51 4.32
N VAL A 44 2.33 -10.82 3.21
CA VAL A 44 3.02 -9.57 2.85
C VAL A 44 2.05 -8.43 2.97
N LEU A 45 2.35 -7.49 3.86
CA LEU A 45 1.52 -6.29 4.05
C LEU A 45 1.91 -5.22 3.03
N ILE A 46 0.92 -4.53 2.46
CA ILE A 46 1.08 -3.42 1.53
C ILE A 46 0.47 -2.18 2.17
N ASP A 47 1.27 -1.13 2.34
CA ASP A 47 0.85 0.17 2.91
C ASP A 47 0.03 0.05 4.22
N PRO A 48 0.52 -0.72 5.21
CA PRO A 48 -0.32 -1.23 6.29
C PRO A 48 -0.93 -0.13 7.15
N LEU A 49 -2.23 -0.26 7.40
CA LEU A 49 -2.97 0.50 8.42
C LEU A 49 -3.19 -0.35 9.67
N PRO A 50 -3.57 0.25 10.81
CA PRO A 50 -3.82 -0.51 12.03
C PRO A 50 -4.96 -1.52 11.83
N LEU A 51 -4.64 -2.79 12.07
CA LEU A 51 -5.56 -3.92 12.07
C LEU A 51 -5.54 -4.59 13.45
N ALA A 52 -6.72 -4.92 13.97
CA ALA A 52 -6.88 -5.61 15.24
C ALA A 52 -6.06 -6.91 15.25
N GLU A 53 -5.37 -7.18 16.37
CA GLU A 53 -4.42 -8.29 16.47
C GLU A 53 -5.03 -9.65 16.12
N ALA A 54 -6.26 -9.90 16.57
CA ALA A 54 -6.97 -11.14 16.24
C ALA A 54 -7.28 -11.27 14.74
N ALA A 55 -7.58 -10.16 14.04
CA ALA A 55 -7.77 -10.17 12.60
C ALA A 55 -6.45 -10.37 11.85
N LEU A 56 -5.38 -9.70 12.28
CA LEU A 56 -4.05 -9.86 11.68
C LEU A 56 -3.51 -11.28 11.84
N LYS A 57 -3.67 -11.90 13.02
CA LYS A 57 -3.31 -13.32 13.25
C LYS A 57 -4.06 -14.29 12.35
N ARG A 58 -5.31 -13.98 11.97
CA ARG A 58 -6.09 -14.82 11.04
C ARG A 58 -5.56 -14.76 9.60
N LEU A 59 -4.84 -13.71 9.22
CA LEU A 59 -4.20 -13.63 7.90
C LEU A 59 -3.03 -14.62 7.79
N GLY A 60 -2.29 -14.81 8.88
CA GLY A 60 -1.13 -15.72 8.93
C GLY A 60 0.12 -15.04 9.50
N THR A 61 1.29 -15.56 9.13
CA THR A 61 2.58 -15.06 9.56
C THR A 61 3.05 -13.95 8.64
N VAL A 62 3.21 -12.73 9.19
CA VAL A 62 3.79 -11.61 8.44
C VAL A 62 5.26 -11.87 8.17
N GLU A 63 5.66 -11.82 6.89
CA GLU A 63 7.05 -12.02 6.45
C GLU A 63 7.71 -10.74 5.93
N ALA A 64 6.92 -9.79 5.42
CA ALA A 64 7.42 -8.53 4.88
C ALA A 64 6.36 -7.42 4.85
N ILE A 65 6.84 -6.19 4.73
CA ILE A 65 6.01 -4.99 4.51
C ILE A 65 6.55 -4.27 3.27
N CYS A 66 5.68 -3.96 2.31
CA CYS A 66 6.02 -3.21 1.11
C CYS A 66 5.27 -1.88 1.11
N LEU A 67 6.02 -0.79 0.96
CA LEU A 67 5.49 0.57 0.89
C LEU A 67 5.54 1.08 -0.54
N THR A 68 4.46 1.68 -1.02
CA THR A 68 4.36 2.23 -2.37
C THR A 68 4.88 3.67 -2.46
N ALA A 69 4.87 4.40 -1.34
CA ALA A 69 5.20 5.82 -1.26
C ALA A 69 5.59 6.25 0.17
N LYS A 70 6.15 7.45 0.36
CA LYS A 70 6.52 7.95 1.70
C LYS A 70 5.31 8.09 2.62
N CYS A 71 4.20 8.61 2.09
CA CYS A 71 2.99 8.88 2.85
C CYS A 71 2.37 7.60 3.43
N HIS A 72 2.69 6.44 2.88
CA HIS A 72 2.11 5.13 3.23
C HIS A 72 2.83 4.36 4.32
N GLN A 73 3.85 4.95 4.95
CA GLN A 73 4.57 4.31 6.05
C GLN A 73 3.67 3.91 7.22
N ARG A 74 2.63 4.70 7.55
CA ARG A 74 1.49 4.33 8.42
C ARG A 74 1.89 3.41 9.59
N SER A 75 1.43 2.16 9.62
CA SER A 75 1.72 1.17 10.67
C SER A 75 3.00 0.36 10.43
N ALA A 76 3.74 0.61 9.36
CA ALA A 76 4.86 -0.22 8.93
C ALA A 76 5.94 -0.32 9.99
N TRP A 77 6.31 0.79 10.64
CA TRP A 77 7.38 0.77 11.65
C TRP A 77 6.98 0.02 12.92
N ARG A 78 5.73 0.15 13.34
CA ARG A 78 5.20 -0.63 14.46
C ARG A 78 5.18 -2.12 14.13
N TYR A 79 4.70 -2.50 12.95
CA TYR A 79 4.66 -3.90 12.52
C TYR A 79 6.04 -4.49 12.24
N ARG A 80 6.98 -3.70 11.70
CA ARG A 80 8.39 -4.06 11.56
C ARG A 80 8.98 -4.51 12.90
N LYS A 81 8.82 -3.69 13.95
CA LYS A 81 9.30 -3.99 15.31
C LYS A 81 8.56 -5.17 15.93
N GLN A 82 7.24 -5.22 15.76
CA GLN A 82 6.40 -6.26 16.34
C GLN A 82 6.71 -7.65 15.78
N PHE A 83 6.97 -7.75 14.47
CA PHE A 83 7.17 -9.03 13.79
C PHE A 83 8.64 -9.34 13.45
N GLY A 84 9.55 -8.36 13.59
CA GLY A 84 10.95 -8.53 13.22
C GLY A 84 11.16 -8.73 11.71
N VAL A 85 10.28 -8.15 10.89
CA VAL A 85 10.28 -8.30 9.43
C VAL A 85 10.94 -7.11 8.72
N LYS A 86 11.25 -7.26 7.44
CA LYS A 86 11.82 -6.17 6.63
C LYS A 86 10.74 -5.26 6.07
N VAL A 87 11.04 -3.96 6.02
CA VAL A 87 10.28 -2.95 5.29
C VAL A 87 10.98 -2.62 3.98
N TYR A 88 10.26 -2.77 2.88
CA TYR A 88 10.66 -2.43 1.53
C TYR A 88 10.04 -1.08 1.16
N ALA A 89 10.85 -0.13 0.71
CA ALA A 89 10.38 1.19 0.27
C ALA A 89 11.05 1.60 -1.05
N PRO A 90 10.47 2.54 -1.81
CA PRO A 90 11.06 2.97 -3.06
C PRO A 90 12.45 3.62 -2.87
N GLN A 91 13.37 3.36 -3.80
CA GLN A 91 14.60 4.12 -3.89
C GLN A 91 14.30 5.59 -4.24
N GLY A 92 15.00 6.51 -3.57
CA GLY A 92 14.82 7.95 -3.75
C GLY A 92 13.66 8.52 -2.93
N VAL A 93 13.00 7.70 -2.10
CA VAL A 93 11.98 8.17 -1.16
C VAL A 93 12.57 9.26 -0.27
N ARG A 94 11.79 10.32 -0.04
CA ARG A 94 12.17 11.37 0.93
C ARG A 94 12.30 10.75 2.33
N PRO A 95 13.08 11.37 3.25
CA PRO A 95 13.24 10.85 4.61
C PRO A 95 11.92 10.49 5.28
N MET A 96 11.90 9.29 5.87
CA MET A 96 10.76 8.68 6.56
C MET A 96 11.00 8.72 8.08
N GLU A 97 10.04 8.25 8.89
CA GLU A 97 10.21 8.22 10.36
C GLU A 97 11.28 7.22 10.79
N GLU A 98 11.50 6.15 10.01
CA GLU A 98 12.62 5.22 10.16
C GLU A 98 13.22 4.88 8.80
N GLU A 99 14.44 4.35 8.80
CA GLU A 99 15.11 3.86 7.60
C GLU A 99 14.50 2.52 7.14
N PRO A 100 14.08 2.40 5.87
CA PRO A 100 13.68 1.12 5.29
C PRO A 100 14.83 0.10 5.29
N ASP A 101 14.50 -1.18 5.43
CA ASP A 101 15.50 -2.26 5.38
C ASP A 101 15.97 -2.55 3.95
N VAL A 102 15.11 -2.28 2.96
CA VAL A 102 15.39 -2.52 1.54
C VAL A 102 14.82 -1.36 0.71
N LEU A 103 15.64 -0.84 -0.20
CA LEU A 103 15.22 0.13 -1.22
C LEU A 103 15.05 -0.56 -2.58
N TYR A 104 13.87 -0.45 -3.19
CA TYR A 104 13.56 -1.08 -4.47
C TYR A 104 13.41 -0.06 -5.61
N ARG A 105 13.45 -0.53 -6.86
CA ARG A 105 13.28 0.24 -8.09
C ARG A 105 12.18 -0.35 -8.97
N ALA A 106 11.85 0.36 -10.05
CA ALA A 106 10.94 -0.14 -11.09
C ALA A 106 11.42 -1.48 -11.65
N GLY A 107 10.50 -2.43 -11.77
CA GLY A 107 10.74 -3.77 -12.30
C GLY A 107 11.22 -4.79 -11.27
N ASP A 108 11.63 -4.36 -10.07
CA ASP A 108 12.09 -5.27 -9.02
C ASP A 108 10.97 -6.21 -8.56
N GLN A 109 11.37 -7.45 -8.23
CA GLN A 109 10.51 -8.42 -7.58
C GLN A 109 10.58 -8.23 -6.07
N LEU A 110 9.40 -8.12 -5.46
CA LEU A 110 9.18 -7.90 -4.06
C LEU A 110 8.56 -9.17 -3.42
N PRO A 111 8.59 -9.28 -2.08
CA PRO A 111 7.94 -10.39 -1.38
C PRO A 111 6.47 -10.58 -1.81
N GLY A 112 6.01 -11.84 -1.78
CA GLY A 112 4.61 -12.16 -2.13
C GLY A 112 4.33 -12.18 -3.64
N GLY A 113 5.37 -12.24 -4.48
CA GLY A 113 5.24 -12.25 -5.94
C GLY A 113 4.84 -10.90 -6.53
N LEU A 114 5.05 -9.82 -5.78
CA LEU A 114 4.75 -8.46 -6.20
C LEU A 114 5.86 -7.94 -7.13
N GLN A 115 5.49 -7.23 -8.18
CA GLN A 115 6.42 -6.48 -9.02
C GLN A 115 6.20 -4.98 -8.85
N ALA A 116 7.30 -4.23 -8.66
CA ALA A 116 7.25 -2.78 -8.54
C ALA A 116 7.06 -2.10 -9.91
N ILE A 117 6.02 -1.28 -10.06
CA ILE A 117 5.78 -0.46 -11.25
C ILE A 117 5.90 1.01 -10.85
N HIS A 118 6.83 1.73 -11.48
CA HIS A 118 6.98 3.16 -11.21
C HIS A 118 5.82 3.92 -11.84
N THR A 119 5.04 4.59 -10.99
CA THR A 119 3.85 5.33 -11.36
C THR A 119 3.88 6.70 -10.68
N PRO A 120 4.67 7.65 -11.19
CA PRO A 120 4.70 9.02 -10.67
C PRO A 120 3.30 9.60 -10.52
N GLY A 121 3.05 10.24 -9.38
CA GLY A 121 1.75 10.78 -8.99
C GLY A 121 1.20 10.09 -7.75
N PRO A 122 0.86 10.82 -6.66
CA PRO A 122 0.94 12.27 -6.51
C PRO A 122 2.37 12.79 -6.40
N GLU A 123 3.31 11.98 -5.89
CA GLU A 123 4.73 12.33 -5.80
C GLU A 123 5.57 11.62 -6.88
N SER A 124 6.74 12.16 -7.20
CA SER A 124 7.62 11.59 -8.24
C SER A 124 8.11 10.18 -7.90
N VAL A 125 8.28 9.88 -6.60
CA VAL A 125 8.68 8.57 -6.08
C VAL A 125 7.45 7.86 -5.53
N HIS A 126 6.58 7.43 -6.44
CA HIS A 126 5.35 6.72 -6.16
C HIS A 126 5.23 5.50 -7.08
N TYR A 127 4.74 4.39 -6.53
CA TYR A 127 4.76 3.10 -7.19
C TYR A 127 3.41 2.38 -7.06
N ALA A 128 3.04 1.61 -8.07
CA ALA A 128 2.02 0.59 -7.96
C ALA A 128 2.68 -0.79 -7.84
N PHE A 129 1.95 -1.77 -7.30
CA PHE A 129 2.42 -3.15 -7.30
C PHE A 129 1.55 -4.04 -8.17
N TRP A 130 2.19 -4.84 -9.00
CA TRP A 130 1.53 -5.84 -9.82
C TRP A 130 1.74 -7.24 -9.26
N LEU A 131 0.64 -7.97 -9.06
CA LEU A 131 0.66 -9.37 -8.69
C LEU A 131 0.29 -10.21 -9.91
N ALA A 132 1.33 -10.76 -10.55
CA ALA A 132 1.21 -11.51 -11.81
C ALA A 132 0.68 -12.94 -11.57
N ARG A 133 -0.65 -13.09 -11.57
CA ARG A 133 -1.36 -14.37 -11.47
C ARG A 133 -2.70 -14.30 -12.21
N GLU A 134 -3.53 -15.33 -12.10
CA GLU A 134 -4.88 -15.34 -12.69
C GLU A 134 -5.97 -15.41 -11.60
N PRO A 135 -6.85 -14.40 -11.47
CA PRO A 135 -6.77 -13.09 -12.12
C PRO A 135 -5.62 -12.25 -11.55
N GLY A 136 -5.02 -11.40 -12.38
CA GLY A 136 -3.96 -10.49 -11.97
C GLY A 136 -4.51 -9.34 -11.14
N VAL A 137 -3.70 -8.81 -10.22
CA VAL A 137 -4.12 -7.74 -9.29
C VAL A 137 -3.13 -6.59 -9.34
N LEU A 138 -3.63 -5.39 -9.60
CA LEU A 138 -2.86 -4.15 -9.49
C LEU A 138 -3.25 -3.43 -8.21
N PHE A 139 -2.28 -3.25 -7.31
CA PHE A 139 -2.40 -2.37 -6.16
C PHE A 139 -2.09 -0.94 -6.61
N CYS A 140 -3.16 -0.20 -6.88
CA CYS A 140 -3.12 1.20 -7.33
C CYS A 140 -3.31 2.10 -6.10
N PRO A 141 -2.27 2.80 -5.60
CA PRO A 141 -2.37 3.68 -4.43
C PRO A 141 -2.94 5.04 -4.89
N ASP A 142 -2.32 6.16 -4.51
CA ASP A 142 -2.85 7.52 -4.66
C ASP A 142 -2.88 8.06 -6.11
N LEU A 143 -3.04 7.19 -7.13
CA LEU A 143 -3.33 7.61 -8.50
C LEU A 143 -4.83 7.83 -8.71
N LEU A 144 -5.64 6.94 -8.15
CA LEU A 144 -7.08 6.89 -8.31
C LEU A 144 -7.74 6.63 -6.96
N MET A 145 -8.91 7.20 -6.75
CA MET A 145 -9.73 6.99 -5.57
C MET A 145 -11.15 6.59 -5.97
N HIS A 146 -11.78 5.79 -5.12
CA HIS A 146 -13.18 5.40 -5.28
C HIS A 146 -13.87 5.50 -3.92
N GLY A 147 -14.48 6.66 -3.68
CA GLY A 147 -15.31 6.86 -2.50
C GLY A 147 -16.59 6.05 -2.58
N LYS A 148 -17.15 5.66 -1.42
CA LYS A 148 -18.40 4.91 -1.35
C LYS A 148 -19.53 5.63 -2.13
N GLY A 149 -20.05 4.97 -3.16
CA GLY A 149 -21.14 5.49 -4.00
C GLY A 149 -20.70 6.57 -5.00
N LYS A 150 -19.40 6.76 -5.21
CA LYS A 150 -18.82 7.64 -6.22
C LYS A 150 -18.26 6.84 -7.39
N GLU A 151 -18.00 7.52 -8.50
CA GLU A 151 -17.23 6.94 -9.59
C GLU A 151 -15.73 6.89 -9.23
N LEU A 152 -14.98 6.12 -10.03
CA LEU A 152 -13.52 6.13 -9.95
C LEU A 152 -13.00 7.47 -10.47
N GLU A 153 -12.26 8.20 -9.62
CA GLU A 153 -11.75 9.54 -9.92
C GLU A 153 -10.25 9.64 -9.61
N PHE A 154 -9.58 10.65 -10.17
CA PHE A 154 -8.20 10.95 -9.77
C PHE A 154 -8.18 11.52 -8.36
N VAL A 155 -7.09 11.28 -7.65
CA VAL A 155 -6.80 12.05 -6.44
C VAL A 155 -6.79 13.56 -6.78
N PRO A 156 -7.27 14.45 -5.89
CA PRO A 156 -7.35 15.89 -6.17
C PRO A 156 -5.99 16.45 -6.61
N ALA A 157 -6.00 17.20 -7.72
CA ALA A 157 -4.78 17.64 -8.40
C ALA A 157 -3.89 18.55 -7.53
N GLU A 158 -4.49 19.26 -6.57
CA GLU A 158 -3.78 20.07 -5.57
C GLU A 158 -2.88 19.26 -4.64
N LEU A 159 -3.06 17.94 -4.57
CA LEU A 159 -2.20 17.03 -3.80
C LEU A 159 -1.03 16.49 -4.62
N HIS A 160 -0.93 16.82 -5.92
CA HIS A 160 0.04 16.24 -6.83
C HIS A 160 1.20 17.22 -7.10
N ASP A 161 2.43 16.71 -7.09
CA ASP A 161 3.60 17.44 -7.57
C ASP A 161 3.48 17.72 -9.09
N ASP A 162 2.95 16.76 -9.85
CA ASP A 162 2.65 16.87 -11.28
C ASP A 162 1.37 16.08 -11.66
N PRO A 163 0.21 16.77 -11.77
CA PRO A 163 -1.04 16.16 -12.19
C PRO A 163 -1.00 15.52 -13.60
N ALA A 164 -0.19 16.05 -14.52
CA ALA A 164 -0.08 15.51 -15.87
C ALA A 164 0.70 14.20 -15.87
N ALA A 165 1.79 14.11 -15.11
CA ALA A 165 2.52 12.86 -14.89
C ALA A 165 1.63 11.77 -14.26
N THR A 166 0.76 12.14 -13.31
CA THR A 166 -0.20 11.22 -12.69
C THR A 166 -1.14 10.60 -13.74
N ARG A 167 -1.68 11.43 -14.64
CA ARG A 167 -2.55 10.96 -15.73
C ARG A 167 -1.82 10.05 -16.71
N LEU A 168 -0.57 10.37 -17.05
CA LEU A 168 0.27 9.51 -17.89
C LEU A 168 0.57 8.16 -17.22
N SER A 169 0.76 8.14 -15.90
CA SER A 169 0.91 6.89 -15.14
C SER A 169 -0.33 6.02 -15.26
N VAL A 170 -1.53 6.57 -15.03
CA VAL A 170 -2.79 5.81 -15.18
C VAL A 170 -2.99 5.28 -16.60
N GLN A 171 -2.69 6.08 -17.63
CA GLN A 171 -2.79 5.64 -19.03
C GLN A 171 -1.91 4.45 -19.37
N ARG A 172 -0.76 4.29 -18.71
CA ARG A 172 0.17 3.18 -18.92
C ARG A 172 -0.25 1.87 -18.24
N LEU A 173 -1.24 1.95 -17.34
CA LEU A 173 -1.76 0.80 -16.58
C LEU A 173 -2.99 0.16 -17.24
N LEU A 174 -3.51 0.78 -18.31
CA LEU A 174 -4.61 0.29 -19.16
C LEU A 174 -4.04 -0.41 -20.40
#